data_AF-A0A851NUC0-F1
#
_entry.id   AF-A0A851NUC0-F1
#
_cell.length_a   1.000
_cell.length_b   1.000
_cell.length_c   1.000
_cell.angle_alpha   90.00
_cell.angle_beta   90.00
_cell.angle_gamma   90.00
#
_symmetry.space_group_name_H-M   'P 1'
#
loop_
_entity.id
_entity.type
_entity.pdbx_description
1 polymer ?
#
loop_
_entity_poly.entity_id
_entity_poly.type
_entity_poly.pdbx_seq_one_letter_code
_entity_poly.pdbx_strand_id
1 'polypeptide(L)'
;LAAPESNVSISAHNAAITLAKAPGSAGLWERFCFGPDASALQERLFVSEENIDGFLDTVLCPSLSTQSEVETETLIEVLDVSEDLSRIRLKV
;
A
#
# COMPACT_ATOMS: atom_id res chain seq x y z
N LEU A 1 18.11 28.79 11.13
CA LEU A 1 18.16 27.86 9.98
C LEU A 1 16.75 27.84 9.40
N ALA A 2 16.53 28.49 8.26
CA ALA A 2 15.20 28.58 7.67
C ALA A 2 14.74 27.18 7.23
N ALA A 3 13.49 26.83 7.51
CA ALA A 3 12.90 25.60 6.97
C ALA A 3 12.91 25.70 5.44
N PRO A 4 13.19 24.60 4.70
CA PRO A 4 13.06 24.62 3.25
C PRO A 4 11.61 24.97 2.93
N GLU A 5 11.39 26.09 2.25
CA GLU A 5 10.07 26.44 1.72
C GLU A 5 9.61 25.29 0.82
N SER A 6 8.38 24.82 1.00
CA SER A 6 7.84 23.70 0.22
C SER A 6 7.95 24.02 -1.27
N ASN A 7 8.83 23.31 -1.99
CA ASN A 7 9.00 23.54 -3.42
C ASN A 7 7.87 22.82 -4.16
N VAL A 8 7.04 23.63 -4.84
CA VAL A 8 5.96 23.14 -5.70
C VAL A 8 6.31 23.54 -7.12
N SER A 9 6.51 22.54 -7.98
CA SER A 9 6.73 22.73 -9.41
C SER A 9 5.45 22.40 -10.16
N ILE A 10 4.94 23.33 -10.97
CA ILE A 10 3.67 23.19 -11.67
C ILE A 10 3.94 23.33 -13.17
N SER A 11 3.41 22.40 -13.96
CA SER A 11 3.38 22.48 -15.42
C SER A 11 1.93 22.55 -15.93
N ALA A 12 1.75 22.64 -17.24
CA ALA A 12 0.43 22.65 -17.87
C ALA A 12 -0.41 21.38 -17.57
N HIS A 13 0.23 20.26 -17.21
CA HIS A 13 -0.45 18.97 -17.06
C HIS A 13 -0.13 18.24 -15.75
N ASN A 14 0.80 18.72 -14.95
CA ASN A 14 1.14 18.08 -13.68
C ASN A 14 1.63 19.08 -12.63
N ALA A 15 1.67 18.62 -11.38
CA ALA A 15 2.35 19.31 -10.31
C ALA A 15 3.21 18.30 -9.54
N ALA A 16 4.40 18.72 -9.13
CA ALA A 16 5.29 17.98 -8.25
C ALA A 16 5.42 18.76 -6.94
N ILE A 17 5.23 18.06 -5.83
CA ILE A 17 5.36 18.63 -4.48
C ILE A 17 6.49 17.87 -3.79
N THR A 18 7.51 18.60 -3.35
CA THR A 18 8.58 17.99 -2.55
C THR A 18 8.19 18.01 -1.08
N LEU A 19 8.14 16.83 -0.47
CA LEU A 19 7.90 16.66 0.96
C LEU A 19 9.23 16.53 1.71
N ALA A 20 9.33 17.20 2.84
CA ALA A 20 10.47 17.11 3.74
C ALA A 20 9.99 16.74 5.15
N LYS A 21 10.80 15.96 5.86
CA LYS A 21 10.54 15.63 7.26
C LYS A 21 10.79 16.84 8.15
N ALA A 22 9.96 17.02 9.16
CA ALA A 22 10.19 18.03 10.18
C ALA A 22 11.48 17.72 10.96
N PRO A 23 12.19 18.74 11.48
CA PRO A 23 13.36 18.52 12.33
C PRO A 23 13.01 17.60 13.51
N GLY A 24 13.83 16.58 13.75
CA GLY A 24 13.60 15.58 14.79
C GLY A 24 12.69 14.42 14.39
N SER A 25 12.04 14.47 13.22
CA SER A 25 11.39 13.29 12.63
C SER A 25 12.45 12.38 12.02
N ALA A 26 12.54 11.16 12.55
CA ALA A 26 13.46 10.11 12.09
C ALA A 26 12.70 8.97 11.38
N GLY A 27 13.43 7.91 10.99
CA GLY A 27 12.86 6.72 10.37
C GLY A 27 12.59 6.87 8.87
N LEU A 28 11.90 5.89 8.30
CA LEU A 28 11.52 5.86 6.88
C LEU A 28 10.18 6.57 6.67
N TRP A 29 9.82 6.84 5.42
CA TRP A 29 8.45 7.21 5.10
C TRP A 29 7.64 5.93 4.97
N GLU A 30 6.47 5.90 5.60
CA GLU A 30 5.59 4.71 5.58
C GLU A 30 4.33 4.98 4.77
N ARG A 31 3.71 6.14 4.96
CA ARG A 31 2.47 6.52 4.28
C ARG A 31 2.34 8.01 3.99
N PHE A 32 1.53 8.32 2.99
CA PHE A 32 1.07 9.66 2.63
C PHE A 32 -0.44 9.63 2.40
N CYS A 33 -1.16 10.47 3.15
CA CYS A 33 -2.61 10.62 2.99
C CYS A 33 -2.92 11.94 2.29
N PHE A 34 -3.79 11.90 1.28
CA PHE A 34 -4.19 13.08 0.50
C PHE A 34 -5.66 13.02 0.11
N GLY A 35 -6.30 14.18 0.05
CA GLY A 35 -7.71 14.29 -0.30
C GLY A 35 -8.20 15.73 -0.12
N PRO A 36 -9.37 16.08 -0.67
CA PRO A 36 -9.95 17.41 -0.51
C PRO A 36 -10.35 17.69 0.95
N ASP A 37 -10.67 16.65 1.72
CA ASP A 37 -11.02 16.73 3.14
C ASP A 37 -10.78 15.38 3.85
N ALA A 38 -11.01 15.36 5.17
CA ALA A 38 -10.76 14.20 6.04
C ALA A 38 -11.61 12.97 5.70
N SER A 39 -12.79 13.14 5.08
CA SER A 39 -13.69 12.04 4.72
C SER A 39 -13.32 11.37 3.40
N ALA A 40 -12.51 12.03 2.57
CA ALA A 40 -12.08 11.56 1.25
C ALA A 40 -10.56 11.37 1.15
N LEU A 41 -9.89 11.10 2.28
CA LEU A 41 -8.45 10.81 2.28
C LEU A 41 -8.17 9.48 1.60
N GLN A 42 -7.34 9.54 0.57
CA GLN A 42 -6.68 8.38 -0.03
C GLN A 42 -5.31 8.19 0.61
N GLU A 43 -4.93 6.94 0.82
CA GLU A 43 -3.63 6.57 1.37
C GLU A 43 -2.74 6.03 0.25
N ARG A 44 -1.48 6.46 0.24
CA ARG A 44 -0.39 5.86 -0.52
C ARG A 44 0.71 5.42 0.42
N LEU A 45 1.07 4.15 0.36
CA LEU A 45 2.17 3.59 1.12
C LEU A 45 3.48 3.81 0.37
N PHE A 46 4.53 4.15 1.09
CA PHE A 46 5.89 4.18 0.55
C PHE A 46 6.54 2.84 0.81
N VAL A 47 7.00 2.18 -0.26
CA VAL A 47 7.69 0.90 -0.16
C VAL A 47 9.13 1.09 -0.65
N SER A 48 10.07 0.63 0.16
CA SER A 48 11.49 0.58 -0.14
C SER A 48 12.08 -0.73 0.37
N GLU A 49 13.31 -1.03 -0.02
CA GLU A 49 14.00 -2.24 0.43
C GLU A 49 14.14 -2.28 1.96
N GLU A 50 14.24 -1.12 2.61
CA GLU A 50 14.44 -1.01 4.06
C GLU A 50 13.15 -1.14 4.87
N ASN A 51 11.96 -0.99 4.27
CA ASN A 51 10.67 -1.09 4.98
C ASN A 51 9.76 -2.23 4.50
N ILE A 52 10.21 -3.04 3.54
CA ILE A 52 9.40 -4.09 2.92
C ILE A 52 8.87 -5.10 3.94
N ASP A 53 9.65 -5.47 4.95
CA ASP A 53 9.23 -6.43 5.97
C ASP A 53 8.05 -5.90 6.79
N GLY A 54 8.10 -4.62 7.19
CA GLY A 54 7.00 -3.97 7.92
C GLY A 54 5.76 -3.75 7.04
N PHE A 55 5.95 -3.46 5.75
CA PHE A 55 4.86 -3.39 4.78
C PHE A 55 4.17 -4.76 4.60
N LEU A 56 4.94 -5.84 4.47
CA LEU A 56 4.38 -7.18 4.32
C LEU A 56 3.61 -7.59 5.57
N ASP A 57 4.10 -7.26 6.77
CA ASP A 57 3.38 -7.53 8.01
C ASP A 57 2.01 -6.83 8.05
N THR A 58 1.92 -5.58 7.55
CA THR A 58 0.66 -4.83 7.53
C THR A 58 -0.34 -5.32 6.48
N VAL A 59 0.12 -5.74 5.30
CA VAL A 59 -0.75 -6.29 4.23
C VAL A 59 -1.18 -7.73 4.52
N LEU A 60 -0.34 -8.50 5.20
CA LEU A 60 -0.64 -9.89 5.56
C LEU A 60 -1.47 -9.98 6.85
N CYS A 61 -1.60 -8.89 7.62
CA CYS A 61 -2.52 -8.81 8.76
C CYS A 61 -3.98 -8.82 8.29
N PRO A 62 -4.77 -9.88 8.59
CA PRO A 62 -6.18 -9.96 8.19
C PRO A 62 -7.08 -8.88 8.83
N SER A 63 -6.57 -8.17 9.84
CA SER A 63 -7.32 -7.19 10.65
C SER A 63 -7.37 -5.78 10.06
N LEU A 64 -6.51 -5.43 9.09
CA LEU A 64 -6.54 -4.13 8.40
C LEU A 64 -7.35 -4.17 7.10
N SER A 65 -7.82 -5.36 6.71
CA SER A 65 -8.70 -5.60 5.58
C SER A 65 -10.13 -5.14 5.90
N THR A 66 -10.38 -3.84 5.98
CA THR A 66 -11.77 -3.31 5.87
C THR A 66 -12.28 -3.36 4.42
N GLN A 67 -11.74 -4.24 3.58
CA GLN A 67 -12.16 -4.45 2.21
C GLN A 67 -12.97 -5.74 2.13
N SER A 68 -14.28 -5.57 2.16
CA SER A 68 -15.30 -6.49 1.67
C SER A 68 -15.26 -7.92 2.24
N GLU A 69 -16.25 -8.21 3.07
CA GLU A 69 -16.66 -9.52 3.59
C GLU A 69 -17.15 -10.49 2.49
N VAL A 70 -16.47 -10.57 1.34
CA VAL A 70 -16.86 -11.33 0.14
C VAL A 70 -15.64 -11.97 -0.57
N GLU A 71 -14.60 -12.37 0.16
CA GLU A 71 -13.47 -13.15 -0.42
C GLU A 71 -13.21 -14.47 0.31
N THR A 72 -14.21 -15.04 0.98
CA THR A 72 -14.07 -16.31 1.70
C THR A 72 -14.61 -17.53 0.95
N GLU A 73 -15.06 -17.37 -0.29
CA GLU A 73 -15.32 -18.50 -1.17
C GLU A 73 -14.13 -18.70 -2.11
N THR A 74 -13.19 -19.56 -1.70
CA THR A 74 -12.10 -19.98 -2.58
C THR A 74 -12.69 -20.70 -3.79
N LEU A 75 -12.78 -19.99 -4.92
CA LEU A 75 -13.35 -20.48 -6.17
C LEU A 75 -12.57 -21.67 -6.76
N ILE A 76 -11.34 -21.89 -6.30
CA ILE A 76 -10.43 -22.92 -6.80
C ILE A 76 -9.80 -23.67 -5.63
N GLU A 77 -9.91 -25.00 -5.65
CA GLU A 77 -9.30 -25.90 -4.68
C GLU A 77 -8.31 -26.84 -5.38
N VAL A 78 -7.05 -26.85 -4.94
CA VAL A 78 -6.05 -27.79 -5.45
C VAL A 78 -6.24 -29.11 -4.72
N LEU A 79 -6.51 -30.18 -5.49
CA LEU A 79 -6.74 -31.51 -4.94
C LEU A 79 -5.46 -32.32 -4.84
N ASP A 80 -4.62 -32.28 -5.88
CA ASP A 80 -3.41 -33.09 -5.99
C ASP A 80 -2.42 -32.50 -6.99
N VAL A 81 -1.13 -32.67 -6.74
CA VAL A 81 -0.04 -32.23 -7.62
C VAL A 81 1.07 -33.28 -7.61
N SER A 82 1.33 -33.85 -8.78
CA SER A 82 2.46 -34.74 -9.08
C SER A 82 3.31 -34.14 -10.21
N GLU A 83 4.43 -34.79 -10.52
CA GLU A 83 5.35 -34.38 -11.59
C GLU A 83 4.67 -34.41 -12.98
N ASP A 84 3.70 -35.29 -13.16
CA ASP A 84 2.99 -35.55 -14.41
C ASP A 84 1.57 -34.94 -14.44
N LEU A 85 0.99 -34.56 -13.30
CA LEU A 85 -0.40 -34.12 -13.24
C LEU A 85 -0.69 -33.13 -12.12
N SER A 86 -1.45 -32.07 -12.44
CA SER A 86 -2.06 -31.19 -11.43
C SER A 86 -3.58 -31.28 -11.51
N ARG A 87 -4.24 -31.50 -10.37
CA ARG A 87 -5.70 -31.63 -10.25
C ARG A 87 -6.26 -30.48 -9.44
N ILE A 88 -7.13 -29.69 -10.06
CA ILE A 88 -7.84 -28.58 -9.41
C ILE A 88 -9.36 -28.78 -9.54
N ARG A 89 -10.11 -28.28 -8.55
CA ARG A 89 -11.58 -28.25 -8.51
C ARG A 89 -12.02 -26.80 -8.48
N LEU A 90 -12.90 -26.43 -9.40
CA LEU A 90 -13.62 -25.16 -9.33
C LEU A 90 -14.85 -25.35 -8.45
N LYS A 91 -15.04 -24.48 -7.44
CA LYS A 91 -16.29 -24.41 -6.68
C LYS A 91 -17.21 -23.45 -7.44
N VAL A 92 -18.23 -24.01 -8.10
CA VAL A 92 -19.30 -23.30 -8.83
C VAL A 92 -20.54 -23.29 -7.97
#